data_AF-A0A1T4MQ34-F1
#
_entry.id   AF-A0A1T4MQ34-F1
#
_cell.length_a   1.000
_cell.length_b   1.000
_cell.length_c   1.000
_cell.angle_alpha   90.00
_cell.angle_beta   90.00
_cell.angle_gamma   90.00
#
_symmetry.space_group_name_H-M   'P 1'
#
loop_
_entity.id
_entity.type
_entity.pdbx_description
1 polymer ?
#
loop_
_entity_poly.entity_id
_entity_poly.type
_entity_poly.pdbx_seq_one_letter_code
_entity_poly.pdbx_strand_id
1 'polypeptide(L)'
;MPPLRYIRKTTLIFLVVFLSFIGHRIFVSFSAMENQQRKEEIKKSLPLYSVICRNIVGGSPFGVDSVFPLHTRLHYYAELPKRAWAVPDGKIVHVWFNGADTVQKVVCTLAENACESSIAPQKLVPGDWSVDAVSGRKLLSSRQFKVEPSKE
;
A
#
# COMPACT_ATOMS: atom_id res chain seq x y z
N MET A 1 -59.95 20.67 -19.38
CA MET A 1 -58.61 20.98 -18.83
C MET A 1 -58.56 22.47 -18.53
N PRO A 2 -58.50 22.91 -17.26
CA PRO A 2 -58.48 24.33 -16.96
C PRO A 2 -57.12 24.93 -17.36
N PRO A 3 -57.06 26.20 -17.77
CA PRO A 3 -55.84 26.81 -18.28
C PRO A 3 -54.86 27.06 -17.13
N LEU A 4 -53.60 26.65 -17.32
CA LEU A 4 -52.43 26.95 -16.48
C LEU A 4 -52.09 28.46 -16.37
N ARG A 5 -53.05 29.35 -16.68
CA ARG A 5 -52.86 30.81 -16.80
C ARG A 5 -52.67 31.55 -15.47
N TYR A 6 -52.71 30.87 -14.33
CA TYR A 6 -52.58 31.51 -13.01
C TYR A 6 -51.51 30.88 -12.11
N ILE A 7 -50.42 30.35 -12.68
CA ILE A 7 -49.20 30.13 -11.89
C ILE A 7 -48.60 31.51 -11.60
N ARG A 8 -48.72 31.96 -10.36
CA ARG A 8 -48.12 33.22 -9.90
C ARG A 8 -46.61 33.11 -10.09
N LYS A 9 -45.97 34.13 -10.68
CA LYS A 9 -44.52 34.14 -10.96
C LYS A 9 -43.67 33.75 -9.73
N THR A 10 -44.14 34.09 -8.54
CA THR A 10 -43.57 33.70 -7.25
C THR A 10 -43.51 32.18 -7.05
N THR A 11 -44.56 31.44 -7.44
CA THR A 11 -44.61 29.98 -7.34
C THR A 11 -43.61 29.31 -8.27
N LEU A 12 -43.37 29.90 -9.45
CA LEU A 12 -42.38 29.41 -10.40
C LEU A 12 -40.95 29.63 -9.89
N ILE A 13 -40.67 30.80 -9.29
CA ILE A 13 -39.37 31.10 -8.67
C ILE A 13 -39.12 30.13 -7.50
N PHE A 14 -40.11 29.94 -6.62
CA PHE A 14 -39.99 28.99 -5.51
C PHE A 14 -39.70 27.57 -5.98
N LEU A 15 -40.37 27.12 -7.04
CA LEU A 15 -40.19 25.79 -7.59
C LEU A 15 -38.78 25.62 -8.20
N VAL A 16 -38.25 26.63 -8.89
CA VAL A 16 -36.88 26.60 -9.43
C VAL A 16 -35.83 26.55 -8.33
N VAL A 17 -35.99 27.37 -7.27
CA VAL A 17 -35.07 27.36 -6.12
C VAL A 17 -35.14 26.02 -5.39
N PHE A 18 -36.35 25.48 -5.21
CA PHE A 18 -36.56 24.18 -4.56
C PHE A 18 -35.93 23.03 -5.34
N LEU A 19 -36.12 22.98 -6.66
CA LEU A 19 -35.49 21.97 -7.52
C LEU A 19 -33.96 22.10 -7.55
N SER A 20 -33.44 23.32 -7.57
CA SER A 20 -31.99 23.56 -7.53
C SER A 20 -31.38 23.10 -6.21
N PHE A 21 -32.07 23.35 -5.09
CA PHE A 21 -31.64 22.89 -3.77
C PHE A 21 -31.65 21.36 -3.67
N ILE A 22 -32.71 20.71 -4.17
CA ILE A 22 -32.81 19.24 -4.19
C ILE A 22 -31.72 18.65 -5.09
N GLY A 23 -31.54 19.19 -6.29
CA GLY A 23 -30.49 18.74 -7.22
C GLY A 23 -29.10 18.86 -6.61
N HIS A 24 -28.79 20.00 -5.98
CA HIS A 24 -27.53 20.19 -5.27
C HIS A 24 -27.35 19.19 -4.12
N ARG A 25 -28.38 18.96 -3.29
CA ARG A 25 -28.32 17.99 -2.18
C ARG A 25 -28.09 16.57 -2.68
N ILE A 26 -28.77 16.17 -3.75
CA ILE A 26 -28.60 14.87 -4.37
C ILE A 26 -27.18 14.72 -4.93
N PHE A 27 -26.70 15.71 -5.69
CA PHE A 27 -25.35 15.71 -6.26
C PHE A 27 -24.26 15.63 -5.19
N VAL A 28 -24.38 16.42 -4.12
CA VAL A 28 -23.42 16.39 -3.00
C VAL A 28 -23.44 15.04 -2.29
N SER A 29 -24.62 14.44 -2.06
CA SER A 29 -24.72 13.11 -1.45
C SER A 29 -24.12 12.01 -2.33
N PHE A 30 -24.38 12.02 -3.65
CA PHE A 30 -23.80 11.05 -4.57
C PHE A 30 -22.28 11.20 -4.68
N SER A 31 -21.77 12.43 -4.78
CA SER A 31 -20.32 12.67 -4.81
C SER A 31 -19.64 12.31 -3.49
N ALA A 32 -20.31 12.47 -2.34
CA ALA A 32 -19.80 12.04 -1.05
C ALA A 32 -19.74 10.51 -0.94
N MET A 33 -20.75 9.80 -1.42
CA MET A 33 -20.77 8.33 -1.49
C MET A 33 -19.70 7.78 -2.44
N GLU A 34 -19.52 8.36 -3.62
CA GLU A 34 -18.49 7.98 -4.57
C GLU A 34 -17.08 8.21 -4.01
N ASN A 35 -16.88 9.33 -3.30
CA ASN A 35 -15.62 9.60 -2.59
C ASN A 35 -15.40 8.64 -1.41
N GLN A 36 -16.45 8.23 -0.70
CA GLN A 36 -16.36 7.20 0.34
C GLN A 36 -16.03 5.83 -0.26
N GLN A 37 -16.69 5.42 -1.34
CA GLN A 37 -16.39 4.18 -2.05
C GLN A 37 -14.97 4.17 -2.59
N ARG A 38 -14.50 5.28 -3.18
CA ARG A 38 -13.10 5.41 -3.62
C ARG A 38 -12.13 5.33 -2.43
N LYS A 39 -12.44 5.96 -1.30
CA LYS A 39 -11.62 5.85 -0.08
C LYS A 39 -11.64 4.43 0.51
N GLU A 40 -12.77 3.72 0.42
CA GLU A 40 -12.90 2.34 0.85
C GLU A 40 -12.20 1.37 -0.10
N GLU A 41 -12.20 1.59 -1.41
CA GLU A 41 -11.41 0.83 -2.38
C GLU A 41 -9.89 1.04 -2.15
N ILE A 42 -9.47 2.26 -1.83
CA ILE A 42 -8.09 2.57 -1.45
C ILE A 42 -7.72 1.92 -0.10
N LYS A 43 -8.67 1.79 0.85
CA LYS A 43 -8.46 1.03 2.09
C LYS A 43 -8.53 -0.50 1.90
N LYS A 44 -9.28 -0.97 0.89
CA LYS A 44 -9.43 -2.40 0.53
C LYS A 44 -8.31 -2.92 -0.37
N SER A 45 -7.40 -2.08 -0.87
CA SER A 45 -6.07 -2.59 -1.24
C SER A 45 -5.38 -3.00 0.05
N LEU A 46 -5.51 -4.28 0.39
CA LEU A 46 -4.99 -4.93 1.60
C LEU A 46 -3.61 -4.38 2.03
N PRO A 47 -3.31 -4.38 3.35
CA PRO A 47 -1.95 -4.11 3.79
C PRO A 47 -1.02 -5.06 3.03
N LEU A 48 0.03 -4.52 2.41
CA LEU A 48 1.13 -5.32 1.87
C LEU A 48 1.58 -6.27 2.99
N TYR A 49 1.26 -7.56 2.87
CA TYR A 49 1.83 -8.54 3.77
C TYR A 49 3.30 -8.61 3.44
N SER A 50 4.15 -8.18 4.37
CA SER A 50 5.60 -8.23 4.21
C SER A 50 6.23 -8.75 5.48
N VAL A 51 7.31 -9.52 5.34
CA VAL A 51 8.02 -10.16 6.45
C VAL A 51 9.51 -10.33 6.13
N ILE A 52 10.32 -10.41 7.18
CA ILE A 52 11.69 -10.91 7.09
C ILE A 52 11.66 -12.38 7.51
N CYS A 53 12.32 -13.23 6.74
CA CYS A 53 12.40 -14.66 7.01
C CYS A 53 13.79 -15.20 6.68
N ARG A 54 14.12 -16.36 7.27
CA ARG A 54 15.39 -17.03 6.99
C ARG A 54 15.35 -17.80 5.67
N ASN A 55 14.20 -18.39 5.34
CA ASN A 55 14.04 -19.24 4.18
C ASN A 55 12.69 -18.99 3.50
N ILE A 56 12.62 -19.28 2.21
CA ILE A 56 11.36 -19.35 1.45
C ILE A 56 11.22 -20.79 0.97
N VAL A 57 10.17 -21.47 1.40
CA VAL A 57 9.93 -22.89 1.14
C VAL A 57 8.59 -23.03 0.42
N GLY A 58 8.61 -23.58 -0.80
CA GLY A 58 7.39 -23.71 -1.62
C GLY A 58 6.71 -22.37 -1.91
N GLY A 59 7.49 -21.30 -2.08
CA GLY A 59 6.98 -19.94 -2.36
C GLY A 59 6.48 -19.17 -1.14
N SER A 60 6.52 -19.75 0.06
CA SER A 60 6.06 -19.10 1.30
C SER A 60 7.21 -18.84 2.28
N PRO A 61 7.16 -17.76 3.07
CA PRO A 61 8.20 -17.48 4.07
C PRO A 61 8.17 -18.50 5.22
N PHE A 62 9.35 -18.99 5.60
CA PHE A 62 9.56 -19.90 6.74
C PHE A 62 10.61 -19.33 7.70
N GLY A 63 10.38 -19.48 9.01
CA GLY A 63 11.23 -18.87 10.03
C GLY A 63 11.13 -17.35 10.02
N VAL A 64 9.89 -16.84 10.06
CA VAL A 64 9.58 -15.41 10.22
C VAL A 64 9.87 -15.00 11.66
N ASP A 65 10.67 -13.97 11.85
CA ASP A 65 11.05 -13.44 13.16
C ASP A 65 11.31 -11.93 13.05
N SER A 66 11.51 -11.29 14.20
CA SER A 66 11.99 -9.92 14.34
C SER A 66 13.45 -9.87 14.77
N VAL A 67 14.01 -10.96 15.30
CA VAL A 67 15.41 -11.06 15.73
C VAL A 67 16.09 -12.22 15.02
N PHE A 68 17.24 -11.95 14.42
CA PHE A 68 17.98 -12.93 13.64
C PHE A 68 19.44 -13.03 14.10
N PRO A 69 20.02 -14.23 14.11
CA PRO A 69 21.43 -14.40 14.40
C PRO A 69 22.28 -13.92 13.23
N LEU A 70 23.46 -13.42 13.55
CA LEU A 70 24.50 -13.05 12.59
C LEU A 70 24.85 -14.23 11.66
N HIS A 71 25.41 -13.92 10.49
CA HIS A 71 25.81 -14.90 9.48
C HIS A 71 24.68 -15.73 8.87
N THR A 72 23.42 -15.34 9.03
CA THR A 72 22.29 -15.95 8.33
C THR A 72 21.95 -15.18 7.06
N ARG A 73 21.53 -15.88 6.01
CA ARG A 73 20.93 -15.20 4.85
C ARG A 73 19.51 -14.84 5.23
N LEU A 74 19.14 -13.59 5.00
CA LEU A 74 17.78 -13.10 5.27
C LEU A 74 17.10 -12.71 3.98
N HIS A 75 15.80 -12.98 3.95
CA HIS A 75 14.93 -12.73 2.83
C HIS A 75 13.84 -11.76 3.25
N TYR A 76 13.65 -10.71 2.45
CA TYR A 76 12.47 -9.88 2.54
C TYR A 76 11.45 -10.40 1.53
N TYR A 77 10.28 -10.76 2.04
CA TYR A 77 9.17 -11.28 1.26
C TYR A 77 7.99 -10.32 1.40
N ALA A 78 7.42 -9.89 0.28
CA ALA A 78 6.26 -9.00 0.25
C ALA A 78 5.22 -9.48 -0.77
N GLU A 79 4.00 -9.74 -0.30
CA GLU A 79 2.83 -10.00 -1.14
C GLU A 79 2.18 -8.70 -1.56
N LEU A 80 1.99 -8.55 -2.87
CA LEU A 80 1.48 -7.34 -3.49
C LEU A 80 0.21 -7.67 -4.27
N PRO A 81 -0.88 -6.90 -4.11
CA PRO A 81 -2.09 -7.14 -4.88
C PRO A 81 -1.82 -6.93 -6.37
N LYS A 82 -2.41 -7.76 -7.24
CA LYS A 82 -2.23 -7.75 -8.71
C LYS A 82 -2.34 -6.36 -9.39
N ARG A 83 -3.07 -5.42 -8.78
CA ARG A 83 -3.17 -4.02 -9.24
C ARG A 83 -1.95 -3.14 -8.92
N ALA A 84 -1.21 -3.44 -7.85
CA ALA A 84 0.03 -2.74 -7.48
C ALA A 84 1.20 -3.04 -8.44
N TRP A 85 1.00 -3.95 -9.39
CA TRP A 85 1.97 -4.30 -10.43
C TRP A 85 1.69 -3.61 -11.76
N ALA A 86 0.51 -3.00 -11.93
CA ALA A 86 0.16 -2.18 -13.09
C ALA A 86 0.72 -0.76 -12.94
N VAL A 87 1.99 -0.65 -12.57
CA VAL A 87 2.68 0.64 -12.42
C VAL A 87 3.32 1.01 -13.77
N PRO A 88 2.95 2.14 -14.38
CA PRO A 88 3.72 2.68 -15.50
C PRO A 88 5.09 3.11 -14.96
N ASP A 89 6.16 2.53 -15.48
CA ASP A 89 7.59 2.84 -15.23
C ASP A 89 8.31 2.31 -13.97
N GLY A 90 7.66 1.74 -12.97
CA GLY A 90 8.29 1.53 -11.65
C GLY A 90 8.55 0.08 -11.25
N LYS A 91 9.78 -0.44 -11.42
CA LYS A 91 10.21 -1.68 -10.75
C LYS A 91 10.17 -1.45 -9.22
N ILE A 92 9.61 -2.39 -8.45
CA ILE A 92 9.66 -2.33 -6.99
C ILE A 92 11.10 -2.60 -6.54
N VAL A 93 11.61 -1.71 -5.70
CA VAL A 93 12.98 -1.77 -5.17
C VAL A 93 12.91 -2.01 -3.67
N HIS A 94 13.65 -3.00 -3.20
CA HIS A 94 13.90 -3.23 -1.79
C HIS A 94 15.19 -2.52 -1.39
N VAL A 95 15.08 -1.60 -0.42
CA VAL A 95 16.20 -0.84 0.13
C VAL A 95 16.46 -1.36 1.54
N TRP A 96 17.65 -1.89 1.76
CA TRP A 96 18.09 -2.45 3.02
C TRP A 96 18.93 -1.42 3.77
N PHE A 97 18.57 -1.17 5.02
CA PHE A 97 19.23 -0.23 5.91
C PHE A 97 19.76 -0.92 7.15
N ASN A 98 20.90 -0.44 7.64
CA ASN A 98 21.41 -0.70 8.97
C ASN A 98 21.45 0.63 9.72
N GLY A 99 20.57 0.83 10.69
CA GLY A 99 20.30 2.15 11.26
C GLY A 99 19.90 3.15 10.16
N ALA A 100 20.69 4.20 9.99
CA ALA A 100 20.48 5.22 8.97
C ALA A 100 21.20 4.92 7.63
N ASP A 101 22.10 3.95 7.60
CA ASP A 101 22.96 3.69 6.46
C ASP A 101 22.28 2.78 5.44
N THR A 102 22.30 3.19 4.17
CA THR A 102 21.81 2.33 3.08
C THR A 102 22.86 1.29 2.71
N VAL A 103 22.58 0.02 2.98
CA VAL A 103 23.50 -1.09 2.74
C VAL A 103 23.34 -1.67 1.34
N GLN A 104 22.10 -1.79 0.86
CA GLN A 104 21.82 -2.42 -0.43
C GLN A 104 20.51 -1.94 -1.04
N LYS A 105 20.49 -1.78 -2.37
CA LYS A 105 19.28 -1.56 -3.15
C LYS A 105 19.13 -2.69 -4.16
N VAL A 106 17.99 -3.37 -4.15
CA VAL A 106 17.73 -4.53 -5.01
C VAL A 106 16.39 -4.34 -5.69
N VAL A 107 16.40 -4.43 -7.01
CA VAL A 107 15.15 -4.60 -7.76
C VAL A 107 14.56 -5.95 -7.37
N CYS A 108 13.33 -5.98 -6.89
CA CYS A 108 12.76 -7.25 -6.44
C CYS A 108 12.56 -8.23 -7.59
N THR A 109 12.75 -9.51 -7.27
CA THR A 109 12.41 -10.59 -8.18
C THR A 109 10.94 -10.92 -7.99
N LEU A 110 10.22 -10.98 -9.11
CA LEU A 110 8.80 -11.32 -9.14
C LEU A 110 8.65 -12.84 -9.19
N ALA A 111 8.01 -13.40 -8.18
CA ALA A 111 7.62 -14.80 -8.15
C ALA A 111 6.13 -14.89 -7.83
N GLU A 112 5.33 -15.30 -8.83
CA GLU A 112 3.86 -15.44 -8.73
C GLU A 112 3.13 -14.15 -8.30
N ASN A 113 2.87 -13.99 -7.00
CA ASN A 113 2.21 -12.82 -6.39
C ASN A 113 3.08 -12.14 -5.32
N ALA A 114 4.36 -12.48 -5.27
CA ALA A 114 5.31 -11.99 -4.29
C ALA A 114 6.51 -11.29 -4.94
N CYS A 115 7.02 -10.32 -4.21
CA CYS A 115 8.21 -9.54 -4.52
C CYS A 115 9.23 -9.90 -3.43
N GLU A 116 10.34 -10.50 -3.84
CA GLU A 116 11.36 -10.99 -2.92
C GLU A 116 12.74 -10.39 -3.21
N SER A 117 13.54 -10.27 -2.15
CA SER A 117 14.98 -10.03 -2.26
C SER A 117 15.71 -10.62 -1.07
N SER A 118 17.03 -10.81 -1.19
CA SER A 118 17.85 -11.32 -0.10
C SER A 118 19.05 -10.42 0.18
N ILE A 119 19.51 -10.47 1.42
CA ILE A 119 20.78 -9.90 1.85
C ILE A 119 21.74 -11.02 2.23
N ALA A 120 22.98 -10.93 1.75
CA ALA A 120 23.99 -11.93 1.99
C ALA A 120 24.50 -11.86 3.46
N PRO A 121 24.82 -13.00 4.08
CA PRO A 121 25.33 -13.07 5.46
C PRO A 121 26.46 -12.09 5.77
N GLN A 122 27.41 -11.97 4.84
CA GLN A 122 28.61 -11.13 4.95
C GLN A 122 28.36 -9.62 4.94
N LYS A 123 27.14 -9.17 4.60
CA LYS A 123 26.74 -7.76 4.70
C LYS A 123 25.96 -7.46 5.98
N LEU A 124 25.52 -8.50 6.70
CA LEU A 124 24.79 -8.33 7.95
C LEU A 124 25.78 -8.14 9.08
N VAL A 125 25.61 -7.04 9.80
CA VAL A 125 26.35 -6.71 11.01
C VAL A 125 25.34 -6.60 12.16
N PRO A 126 25.78 -6.77 13.42
CA PRO A 126 24.88 -6.61 14.58
C PRO A 126 24.28 -5.21 14.62
N GLY A 127 22.98 -5.10 14.94
CA GLY A 127 22.29 -3.82 15.04
C GLY A 127 20.82 -3.87 14.66
N ASP A 128 20.22 -2.69 14.58
CA ASP A 128 18.85 -2.49 14.13
C ASP A 128 18.81 -2.28 12.61
N TRP A 129 17.99 -3.07 11.95
CA TRP A 129 17.87 -3.09 10.51
C TRP A 129 16.46 -2.74 10.06
N SER A 130 16.35 -2.23 8.83
CA SER A 130 15.07 -2.11 8.16
C SER A 130 15.16 -2.42 6.68
N VAL A 131 14.02 -2.80 6.10
CA VAL A 131 13.84 -2.95 4.66
C VAL A 131 12.61 -2.19 4.23
N ASP A 132 12.79 -1.31 3.26
CA ASP A 132 11.72 -0.57 2.61
C ASP A 132 11.48 -1.10 1.21
N ALA A 133 10.23 -1.44 0.90
CA ALA A 133 9.78 -1.68 -0.46
C ALA A 133 9.24 -0.38 -1.05
N VAL A 134 9.86 0.10 -2.12
CA VAL A 134 9.50 1.38 -2.76
C VAL A 134 9.19 1.18 -4.23
N SER A 135 8.22 1.94 -4.74
CA SER A 135 7.93 2.06 -6.17
C SER A 135 8.00 3.53 -6.55
N GLY A 136 9.07 3.91 -7.25
CA GLY A 136 9.37 5.31 -7.53
C GLY A 136 9.57 6.10 -6.22
N ARG A 137 8.67 7.06 -5.94
CA ARG A 137 8.68 7.87 -4.71
C ARG A 137 7.74 7.33 -3.61
N LYS A 138 6.98 6.28 -3.90
CA LYS A 138 5.98 5.75 -2.98
C LYS A 138 6.59 4.63 -2.13
N LEU A 139 6.54 4.78 -0.81
CA LEU A 139 6.78 3.70 0.13
C LEU A 139 5.57 2.75 0.13
N LEU A 140 5.81 1.46 -0.14
CA LEU A 140 4.77 0.42 -0.18
C LEU A 140 4.69 -0.33 1.14
N SER A 141 5.84 -0.70 1.71
CA SER A 141 5.96 -1.36 3.00
C SER A 141 7.32 -1.10 3.61
N SER A 142 7.39 -1.17 4.94
CA SER A 142 8.63 -1.08 5.69
C SER A 142 8.60 -2.12 6.80
N ARG A 143 9.73 -2.80 7.03
CA ARG A 143 9.91 -3.77 8.11
C ARG A 143 11.20 -3.52 8.85
N GLN A 144 11.10 -3.53 10.16
CA GLN A 144 12.24 -3.44 11.07
C GLN A 144 12.52 -4.82 11.66
N PHE A 145 13.80 -5.12 11.86
CA PHE A 145 14.28 -6.34 12.49
C PHE A 145 15.63 -6.08 13.14
N LYS A 146 16.06 -6.97 14.01
CA LYS A 146 17.33 -6.86 14.72
C LYS A 146 18.23 -8.03 14.36
N VAL A 147 19.52 -7.74 14.20
CA VAL A 147 20.55 -8.76 14.03
C VAL A 147 21.40 -8.79 15.29
N GLU A 148 21.47 -9.95 15.93
CA GLU A 148 22.26 -10.16 17.15
C GLU A 148 23.39 -11.16 16.88
N PRO A 149 24.53 -11.05 17.60
CA PRO A 149 25.54 -12.09 17.59
C PRO A 149 24.91 -13.43 17.98
N SER A 150 25.30 -14.51 17.32
CA SER A 150 24.90 -15.85 17.74
C SER A 150 25.38 -16.07 19.17
N LYS A 151 24.46 -16.38 20.08
CA LYS A 151 24.81 -16.93 21.39
C LYS A 151 25.25 -18.38 21.16
N GLU A 152 26.54 -18.58 20.92
CA GLU A 152 27.17 -19.89 21.17
C GLU A 152 27.28 -20.13 22.68
#